data_AF-A0A937JFW8-F1
#
_entry.id   AF-A0A937JFW8-F1
#
_cell.length_a   1.000
_cell.length_b   1.000
_cell.length_c   1.000
_cell.angle_alpha   90.00
_cell.angle_beta   90.00
_cell.angle_gamma   90.00
#
_symmetry.space_group_name_H-M   'P 1'
#
loop_
_entity.id
_entity.type
_entity.pdbx_description
1 polymer ?
#
loop_
_entity_poly.entity_id
_entity_poly.type
_entity_poly.pdbx_seq_one_letter_code
_entity_poly.pdbx_strand_id
1 'polypeptide(L)'
;MTRSDIGQTLALRLYAAETAIDSALVQTARLAAYLPEARAGAYLSAVTGQKAFDETARSVVALAEARGHIVRTHGCLAALARKLGLDALAVGPVDKPEDGPPIGGGSTGVISSKTPVSSNAEAC
;
A
#
# COMPACT_ATOMS: atom_id res chain seq x y z
N MET A 1 12.02 29.30 1.95
CA MET A 1 11.47 27.94 2.07
C MET A 1 11.96 27.37 3.39
N THR A 2 11.04 27.05 4.29
CA THR A 2 11.34 26.48 5.61
C THR A 2 11.49 24.96 5.52
N ARG A 3 12.08 24.35 6.56
CA ARG A 3 12.12 22.88 6.70
C ARG A 3 10.71 22.27 6.72
N SER A 4 9.73 22.99 7.28
CA SER A 4 8.32 22.58 7.28
C SER A 4 7.73 22.57 5.87
N ASP A 5 8.04 23.59 5.05
CA ASP A 5 7.56 23.67 3.66
C ASP A 5 8.07 22.51 2.80
N ILE A 6 9.36 22.14 3.00
CA ILE A 6 9.99 21.00 2.33
C ILE A 6 9.31 19.70 2.78
N GLY A 7 9.08 19.54 4.08
CA GLY A 7 8.41 18.37 4.65
C GLY A 7 6.98 18.19 4.13
N GLN A 8 6.21 19.28 4.05
CA GLN A 8 4.86 19.26 3.49
C GLN A 8 4.87 18.83 2.01
N THR A 9 5.78 19.39 1.23
CA THR A 9 5.95 19.02 -0.20
C THR A 9 6.32 17.54 -0.34
N LEU A 10 7.20 17.04 0.53
CA LEU A 10 7.61 15.64 0.53
C LEU A 10 6.43 14.71 0.89
N ALA A 11 5.65 15.05 1.92
CA ALA A 11 4.47 14.29 2.32
C ALA A 11 3.43 14.18 1.19
N LEU A 12 3.17 15.28 0.49
CA LEU A 12 2.27 15.30 -0.67
C LEU A 12 2.76 14.38 -1.80
N ARG A 13 4.07 14.39 -2.08
CA ARG A 13 4.68 13.54 -3.11
C ARG A 13 4.64 12.05 -2.73
N LEU A 14 4.88 11.74 -1.46
CA LEU A 14 4.79 10.38 -0.95
C LEU A 14 3.35 9.84 -1.10
N TYR A 15 2.36 10.62 -0.68
CA TYR A 15 0.94 10.26 -0.81
C TYR A 15 0.53 10.05 -2.29
N ALA A 16 1.00 10.92 -3.19
CA ALA A 16 0.77 10.76 -4.62
C ALA A 16 1.39 9.47 -5.17
N ALA A 17 2.61 9.11 -4.74
CA ALA A 17 3.27 7.88 -5.13
C ALA A 17 2.54 6.63 -4.61
N GLU A 18 2.11 6.62 -3.34
CA GLU A 18 1.27 5.58 -2.74
C GLU A 18 0.00 5.36 -3.56
N THR A 19 -0.73 6.45 -3.84
CA THR A 19 -1.99 6.42 -4.59
C THR A 19 -1.80 5.91 -6.02
N ALA A 20 -0.70 6.30 -6.67
CA ALA A 20 -0.38 5.86 -8.02
C ALA A 20 -0.09 4.35 -8.08
N ILE A 21 0.66 3.81 -7.12
CA ILE A 21 0.94 2.37 -7.04
C ILE A 21 -0.33 1.57 -6.74
N ASP A 22 -1.16 2.03 -5.80
CA ASP A 22 -2.44 1.38 -5.49
C ASP A 22 -3.37 1.35 -6.72
N SER A 23 -3.44 2.47 -7.44
CA SER A 23 -4.22 2.55 -8.69
C SER A 23 -3.68 1.61 -9.76
N ALA A 24 -2.36 1.56 -9.95
CA ALA A 24 -1.72 0.64 -10.89
C ALA A 24 -2.01 -0.82 -10.53
N LEU A 25 -1.88 -1.19 -9.26
CA LEU A 25 -2.15 -2.54 -8.76
C LEU A 25 -3.59 -2.98 -9.06
N VAL A 26 -4.57 -2.10 -8.82
CA VAL A 26 -5.98 -2.36 -9.13
C VAL A 26 -6.20 -2.63 -10.61
N GLN A 27 -5.67 -1.78 -11.49
CA GLN A 27 -5.88 -1.93 -12.93
C GLN A 27 -5.17 -3.16 -13.49
N THR A 28 -3.94 -3.44 -13.05
CA THR A 28 -3.19 -4.63 -13.48
C THR A 28 -3.85 -5.91 -12.99
N ALA A 29 -4.38 -5.94 -11.75
CA ALA A 29 -5.13 -7.09 -11.24
C ALA A 29 -6.42 -7.35 -12.03
N ARG A 30 -7.15 -6.29 -12.41
CA ARG A 30 -8.33 -6.39 -13.27
C ARG A 30 -7.98 -6.97 -14.64
N LEU A 31 -6.89 -6.51 -15.24
CA LEU A 31 -6.40 -7.06 -16.51
C LEU A 31 -6.04 -8.54 -16.38
N ALA A 32 -5.32 -8.91 -15.32
CA ALA A 32 -4.93 -10.30 -15.06
C ALA A 32 -6.17 -11.22 -14.96
N ALA A 33 -7.20 -10.77 -14.26
CA ALA A 33 -8.46 -11.51 -14.12
C ALA A 33 -9.23 -11.62 -15.45
N TYR A 34 -9.20 -10.58 -16.28
CA TYR A 34 -9.94 -10.55 -17.54
C TYR A 34 -9.32 -11.41 -18.65
N LEU A 35 -7.99 -11.58 -18.68
CA LEU A 35 -7.32 -12.38 -19.71
C LEU A 35 -7.87 -13.80 -19.91
N PRO A 36 -8.04 -14.64 -18.86
CA PRO A 36 -8.63 -15.97 -19.03
C PRO A 36 -10.11 -15.93 -19.43
N GLU A 37 -10.86 -14.92 -18.99
CA GLU A 37 -12.26 -14.69 -19.39
C GLU A 37 -12.36 -14.34 -20.88
N ALA A 38 -11.57 -13.37 -21.34
CA ALA A 38 -11.52 -12.96 -22.74
C ALA A 38 -11.12 -14.11 -23.67
N ARG A 39 -10.13 -14.91 -23.27
CA ARG A 39 -9.73 -16.13 -23.97
C ARG A 39 -10.89 -17.13 -24.08
N ALA A 40 -11.60 -17.38 -22.97
CA ALA A 40 -12.74 -18.30 -22.95
C ALA A 40 -13.92 -17.79 -23.79
N GLY A 41 -14.25 -16.50 -23.68
CA GLY A 41 -15.31 -15.84 -24.46
C GLY A 41 -15.02 -15.81 -25.97
N ALA A 42 -13.74 -15.86 -26.35
CA ALA A 42 -13.31 -15.99 -27.75
C ALA A 42 -13.24 -17.45 -28.25
N TYR A 43 -13.64 -18.44 -27.44
CA TYR A 43 -13.54 -19.88 -27.75
C TYR A 43 -12.11 -20.33 -28.13
N LEU A 44 -11.09 -19.71 -27.54
CA LEU A 44 -9.69 -20.02 -27.79
C LEU A 44 -9.16 -21.08 -26.80
N SER A 45 -8.14 -21.83 -27.25
CA SER A 45 -7.45 -22.83 -26.44
C SER A 45 -6.91 -22.24 -25.13
N ALA A 46 -6.85 -23.05 -24.07
CA ALA A 46 -6.37 -22.62 -22.75
C ALA A 46 -4.92 -22.09 -22.77
N VAL A 47 -4.09 -22.58 -23.69
CA VAL A 47 -2.69 -22.13 -23.83
C VAL A 47 -2.57 -20.82 -24.61
N THR A 48 -3.62 -20.39 -25.31
CA THR A 48 -3.61 -19.14 -26.07
C THR A 48 -3.51 -17.96 -25.12
N GLY A 49 -2.45 -17.16 -25.27
CA GLY A 49 -2.20 -15.99 -24.43
C GLY A 49 -1.57 -16.30 -23.06
N GLN A 50 -1.20 -17.54 -22.76
CA GLN A 50 -0.64 -17.92 -21.45
C GLN A 50 0.56 -17.06 -21.05
N LYS A 51 1.51 -16.81 -21.98
CA LYS A 51 2.66 -15.94 -21.71
C LYS A 51 2.26 -14.52 -21.31
N ALA A 52 1.22 -13.96 -21.93
CA ALA A 52 0.73 -12.63 -21.58
C ALA A 52 0.08 -12.62 -20.18
N PHE A 53 -0.65 -13.68 -19.83
CA PHE A 53 -1.17 -13.86 -18.48
C PHE A 53 -0.04 -13.98 -17.45
N ASP A 54 1.00 -14.78 -17.73
CA ASP A 54 2.15 -14.96 -16.83
C ASP A 54 2.87 -13.63 -16.56
N GLU A 55 3.15 -12.83 -17.59
CA GLU A 55 3.81 -11.52 -17.40
C GLU A 55 2.90 -10.51 -16.69
N THR A 56 1.59 -10.56 -16.93
CA THR A 56 0.62 -9.71 -16.22
C THR A 56 0.56 -10.09 -14.74
N ALA A 57 0.55 -11.39 -14.42
CA ALA A 57 0.57 -11.88 -13.04
C ALA A 57 1.87 -11.48 -12.31
N ARG A 58 3.03 -11.58 -12.97
CA ARG A 58 4.30 -11.07 -12.43
C ARG A 58 4.27 -9.57 -12.17
N SER A 59 3.61 -8.80 -13.04
CA SER A 59 3.43 -7.36 -12.84
C SER A 59 2.61 -7.05 -11.58
N VAL A 60 1.57 -7.84 -11.28
CA VAL A 60 0.80 -7.73 -10.03
C VAL A 60 1.70 -7.96 -8.80
N VAL A 61 2.56 -9.00 -8.85
CA VAL A 61 3.50 -9.30 -7.76
C VAL A 61 4.48 -8.13 -7.55
N ALA A 62 5.08 -7.63 -8.62
CA ALA A 62 6.03 -6.52 -8.54
C ALA A 62 5.39 -5.24 -7.97
N LEU A 63 4.14 -4.94 -8.34
CA LEU A 63 3.40 -3.80 -7.79
C LEU A 63 3.06 -3.99 -6.30
N ALA A 64 2.73 -5.21 -5.88
CA ALA A 64 2.48 -5.52 -4.47
C ALA A 64 3.76 -5.35 -3.62
N GLU A 65 4.91 -5.78 -4.14
CA GLU A 65 6.22 -5.54 -3.51
C GLU A 65 6.54 -4.04 -3.43
N ALA A 66 6.38 -3.31 -4.55
CA ALA A 66 6.60 -1.86 -4.62
C ALA A 66 5.76 -1.10 -3.58
N ARG A 67 4.49 -1.48 -3.41
CA ARG A 67 3.61 -0.94 -2.36
C ARG A 67 4.20 -1.18 -0.97
N GLY A 68 4.67 -2.39 -0.70
CA GLY A 68 5.33 -2.72 0.57
C GLY A 68 6.58 -1.86 0.83
N HIS A 69 7.39 -1.58 -0.20
CA HIS A 69 8.53 -0.68 -0.08
C HIS A 69 8.11 0.74 0.29
N ILE A 70 7.10 1.28 -0.39
CA ILE A 70 6.62 2.64 -0.13
C ILE A 70 6.02 2.79 1.28
N VAL A 71 5.27 1.80 1.77
CA VAL A 71 4.75 1.82 3.15
C VAL A 71 5.88 1.86 4.18
N ARG A 72 6.99 1.13 3.95
CA ARG A 72 8.18 1.23 4.82
C ARG A 72 8.84 2.59 4.72
N THR A 73 8.97 3.15 3.51
CA THR A 73 9.47 4.52 3.30
C THR A 73 8.63 5.54 4.08
N HIS A 74 7.29 5.42 4.05
CA HIS A 74 6.40 6.24 4.85
C HIS A 74 6.71 6.14 6.34
N GLY A 75 6.82 4.92 6.88
CA GLY A 75 7.15 4.70 8.29
C GLY A 75 8.47 5.37 8.70
N CYS A 76 9.52 5.25 7.89
CA CYS A 76 10.80 5.92 8.12
C CYS A 76 10.68 7.45 8.07
N LEU A 77 9.97 8.00 7.08
CA LEU A 77 9.78 9.45 6.95
C LEU A 77 8.94 10.02 8.11
N ALA A 78 7.92 9.29 8.56
CA ALA A 78 7.14 9.65 9.74
C ALA A 78 7.99 9.66 11.02
N ALA A 79 8.87 8.66 11.19
CA ALA A 79 9.81 8.64 12.31
C ALA A 79 10.80 9.81 12.27
N LEU A 80 11.30 10.16 11.08
CA LEU A 80 12.17 11.32 10.88
C LEU A 80 11.44 12.64 11.17
N ALA A 81 10.19 12.80 10.71
CA ALA A 81 9.39 13.99 10.98
C ALA A 81 9.22 14.23 12.49
N ARG A 82 8.94 13.18 13.27
CA ARG A 82 8.89 13.25 14.75
C ARG A 82 10.23 13.68 15.35
N LYS A 83 11.35 13.08 14.92
CA LYS A 83 12.71 13.46 15.38
C LYS A 83 13.04 14.93 15.11
N LEU A 84 12.42 15.54 14.09
CA LEU A 84 12.63 16.93 13.70
C LEU A 84 11.61 17.91 14.32
N GLY A 85 10.66 17.44 15.14
CA GLY A 85 9.58 18.27 15.70
C GLY A 85 8.55 18.70 14.65
N LEU A 86 8.31 17.86 13.65
CA LEU A 86 7.36 18.08 12.55
C LEU A 86 6.20 17.07 12.65
N ASP A 87 5.67 16.84 13.84
CA ASP A 87 4.71 15.75 14.13
C ASP A 87 3.45 15.80 13.27
N ALA A 88 2.99 16.99 12.88
CA ALA A 88 1.86 17.17 11.97
C ALA A 88 2.08 16.50 10.60
N LEU A 89 3.33 16.35 10.15
CA LEU A 89 3.68 15.68 8.90
C LEU A 89 3.80 14.15 9.05
N ALA A 90 3.88 13.64 10.28
CA ALA A 90 4.07 12.22 10.55
C ALA A 90 2.78 11.39 10.48
N VAL A 91 1.61 12.04 10.47
CA VAL A 91 0.27 11.40 10.52
C VAL A 91 -0.35 11.23 9.12
N GLY A 92 0.29 11.77 8.07
CA GLY A 92 -0.31 11.89 6.73
C GLY A 92 -1.34 13.03 6.67
N PRO A 93 -2.04 13.22 5.54
CA PRO A 93 -3.04 14.28 5.42
C PRO A 93 -4.06 14.21 6.56
N VAL A 94 -4.20 15.34 7.28
CA VAL A 94 -5.03 15.50 8.48
C VAL A 94 -6.53 15.63 8.14
N ASP A 95 -6.89 15.61 6.85
CA ASP A 95 -8.28 15.46 6.38
C ASP A 95 -8.72 13.98 6.44
N LYS A 96 -8.33 13.26 7.50
CA LYS A 96 -9.06 12.05 7.88
C LYS A 96 -10.31 12.54 8.60
N PRO A 97 -11.54 12.17 8.14
CA PRO A 97 -12.71 12.39 8.96
C PRO A 97 -12.42 11.76 10.33
N GLU A 98 -12.74 12.53 11.38
CA GLU A 98 -12.56 12.17 12.79
C GLU A 98 -12.72 10.67 13.05
N ASP A 99 -11.81 10.11 13.87
CA ASP A 99 -11.75 8.70 14.28
C ASP A 99 -13.07 8.28 14.98
N GLY A 100 -14.11 8.08 14.17
CA GLY A 100 -15.26 7.30 14.56
C GLY A 100 -14.78 5.88 14.83
N PRO A 101 -15.30 5.22 15.87
CA PRO A 101 -14.94 3.84 16.15
C PRO A 101 -15.10 2.99 14.87
N PRO A 102 -14.20 2.04 14.61
CA PRO A 102 -14.25 1.24 13.40
C PRO A 102 -15.65 0.66 13.25
N ILE A 103 -16.36 1.08 12.21
CA ILE A 103 -17.66 0.52 11.83
C ILE A 103 -17.35 -0.85 11.23
N GLY A 104 -17.17 -1.83 12.10
CA GLY A 104 -16.79 -3.19 11.78
C GLY A 104 -17.13 -4.08 12.95
N GLY A 105 -18.42 -4.41 13.06
CA GLY A 105 -18.96 -5.25 14.12
C GLY A 105 -18.39 -6.67 14.13
N GLY A 106 -18.21 -7.19 15.34
CA GLY A 106 -18.32 -8.61 15.65
C GLY A 106 -17.03 -9.43 15.67
N SER A 107 -16.34 -9.46 16.80
CA SER A 107 -16.45 -10.61 17.71
C SER A 107 -15.61 -10.38 18.97
N THR A 108 -16.30 -10.35 20.11
CA THR A 108 -15.72 -10.59 21.43
C THR A 108 -15.13 -12.00 21.46
N GLY A 109 -13.81 -12.09 21.43
CA GLY A 109 -13.06 -13.31 21.68
C GLY A 109 -11.83 -12.98 22.50
N VAL A 110 -11.98 -12.98 23.83
CA VAL A 110 -10.85 -12.94 24.76
C VAL A 110 -9.99 -14.17 24.51
N ILE A 111 -8.80 -13.98 23.95
CA ILE A 111 -7.69 -14.93 24.08
C ILE A 111 -6.45 -14.16 24.50
N SER A 112 -6.19 -14.26 25.81
CA SER A 112 -4.93 -13.90 26.44
C SER A 112 -3.84 -14.86 25.98
N SER A 113 -2.88 -14.38 25.20
CA SER A 113 -1.54 -14.97 25.18
C SER A 113 -0.50 -13.85 25.10
N LYS A 114 0.24 -13.69 26.21
CA LYS A 114 1.45 -12.89 26.28
C LYS A 114 2.51 -13.57 25.41
N THR A 115 2.95 -12.88 24.37
CA THR A 115 4.25 -13.12 23.75
C THR A 115 4.84 -11.76 23.39
N PRO A 116 6.03 -11.37 23.91
CA PRO A 116 6.66 -10.15 23.47
C PRO A 116 7.21 -10.40 22.07
N VAL A 117 6.57 -9.83 21.04
CA VAL A 117 7.23 -9.73 19.74
C VAL A 117 8.30 -8.66 19.91
N SER A 118 9.57 -9.07 19.88
CA SER A 118 10.68 -8.16 19.81
C SER A 118 10.54 -7.37 18.51
N SER A 119 10.13 -6.12 18.63
CA SER A 119 10.26 -5.13 17.57
C SER A 119 11.74 -4.97 17.31
N ASN A 120 12.28 -5.74 16.38
CA ASN A 120 13.42 -5.29 15.60
C ASN A 120 12.89 -4.15 14.74
N ALA A 121 12.84 -2.97 15.34
CA ALA A 121 13.00 -1.73 14.60
C ALA A 121 14.38 -1.84 13.95
N GLU A 122 14.43 -2.41 12.75
CA GLU A 122 15.48 -2.04 11.82
C GLU A 122 15.41 -0.53 11.72
N ALA A 123 16.37 0.10 12.39
CA ALA A 123 16.52 1.53 12.39
C ALA A 123 16.67 1.96 10.94
N CYS A 124 15.77 2.86 10.52
CA CYS A 124 16.26 4.06 9.89
C CYS A 124 17.08 4.84 10.95
#